data_AF-A0AAV6A6V8-F1
#
_entry.id   AF-A0AAV6A6V8-F1
#
_cell.length_a   1.000
_cell.length_b   1.000
_cell.length_c   1.000
_cell.angle_alpha   90.00
_cell.angle_beta   90.00
_cell.angle_gamma   90.00
#
_symmetry.space_group_name_H-M   'P 1'
#
loop_
_entity.id
_entity.type
_entity.pdbx_description
1 polymer ?
#
loop_
_entity_poly.entity_id
_entity_poly.type
_entity_poly.pdbx_seq_one_letter_code
_entity_poly.pdbx_strand_id
1 'polypeptide(L)' 'MAVLLLAIAAMGIRAEAQPAARVPKVGLLLPTTVAAAGYNLEALKQGLREAGYVEGKTIVLEIRYRRSPASS' A
#
# COMPACT_ATOMS: atom_id res chain seq x y z
N MET A 1 15.73 10.56 42.92
CA MET A 1 14.50 10.47 42.08
C MET A 1 14.20 11.78 41.34
N ALA A 2 14.15 12.94 42.02
CA ALA A 2 13.80 14.22 41.39
C ALA A 2 14.72 14.65 40.23
N VAL A 3 16.03 14.45 40.35
CA VAL A 3 17.01 14.83 39.32
C VAL A 3 16.84 14.02 38.03
N LEU A 4 16.48 12.74 38.15
CA LEU A 4 16.26 11.86 37.00
C LEU A 4 15.02 12.29 36.21
N LEU A 5 13.96 12.70 36.91
CA LEU A 5 12.73 13.18 36.28
C LEU A 5 12.95 14.51 35.54
N LEU A 6 13.75 15.42 36.11
CA LEU A 6 14.12 16.67 35.45
C LEU A 6 14.97 16.45 34.19
N ALA A 7 15.89 15.48 34.22
CA ALA A 7 16.72 15.14 33.06
C ALA A 7 15.88 14.58 31.89
N ILE A 8 14.86 13.76 32.19
CA ILE A 8 13.94 13.22 31.18
C ILE A 8 13.04 14.33 30.61
N ALA A 9 12.57 15.26 31.44
CA ALA A 9 11.74 16.38 31.00
C ALA A 9 12.51 17.40 30.15
N ALA A 10 13.81 17.61 30.43
CA ALA A 10 14.68 18.48 29.63
C ALA A 10 15.00 17.86 28.25
N MET A 11 14.94 16.52 28.15
CA MET A 11 14.97 15.80 26.89
C MET A 11 13.59 15.84 26.23
N GLY A 12 13.14 17.04 25.87
CA GLY A 12 11.84 17.26 25.25
C GLY A 12 11.61 16.26 24.12
N ILE A 13 10.60 15.40 24.29
CA ILE A 13 10.19 14.44 23.27
C ILE A 13 9.72 15.26 22.07
N ARG A 14 10.60 15.46 21.10
CA ARG A 14 10.21 16.00 19.80
C ARG A 14 9.38 14.92 19.13
N ALA A 15 8.07 14.96 19.34
CA ALA A 15 7.12 14.27 18.50
C ALA A 15 7.14 14.95 17.13
N GLU A 16 8.17 14.64 16.33
CA GLU A 16 8.15 14.90 14.90
C GLU A 16 6.93 14.18 14.37
N ALA A 17 5.91 14.93 13.97
CA ALA A 17 4.73 14.37 13.32
C ALA A 17 5.22 13.63 12.08
N GLN A 18 5.21 12.30 12.14
CA GLN A 18 5.57 11.47 10.99
C GLN A 18 4.64 11.91 9.85
N PRO A 19 5.18 12.28 8.67
CA PRO A 19 4.35 12.73 7.57
C PRO A 19 3.24 11.70 7.36
N ALA A 20 1.99 12.18 7.24
CA ALA A 20 0.80 11.34 7.10
C ALA A 20 1.13 10.13 6.22
N ALA A 21 1.00 8.92 6.79
CA ALA A 21 1.48 7.70 6.16
C ALA A 21 0.99 7.64 4.72
N ARG A 22 1.91 7.77 3.76
CA ARG A 22 1.57 7.76 2.33
C ARG A 22 1.01 6.38 2.01
N VAL A 23 -0.15 6.33 1.37
CA VAL A 23 -0.72 5.06 0.91
C VAL A 23 0.26 4.40 -0.07
N PRO A 24 0.79 3.20 0.24
CA PRO A 24 1.75 2.52 -0.63
C PRO A 24 1.12 2.16 -1.98
N LYS A 25 1.90 2.31 -3.05
CA LYS A 25 1.52 1.93 -4.42
C LYS A 25 2.20 0.62 -4.79
N VAL A 26 1.44 -0.34 -5.29
CA VAL A 26 1.90 -1.67 -5.70
C VAL A 26 1.59 -1.87 -7.17
N GLY A 27 2.63 -2.05 -7.98
CA GLY A 27 2.51 -2.33 -9.41
C GLY A 27 2.37 -3.82 -9.69
N LEU A 28 1.37 -4.21 -10.49
CA LEU A 28 1.15 -5.58 -10.93
C LEU A 28 1.25 -5.65 -12.46
N LEU A 29 2.28 -6.33 -12.97
CA LEU A 29 2.45 -6.58 -14.40
C LEU A 29 2.01 -8.00 -14.73
N LEU A 30 0.95 -8.13 -15.53
CA LEU A 30 0.37 -9.41 -15.91
C LEU A 30 0.78 -9.74 -17.36
N PRO A 31 1.42 -10.90 -17.62
CA PRO A 31 1.86 -11.30 -18.97
C PRO A 31 0.71 -11.75 -19.88
N THR A 32 -0.53 -11.49 -19.46
CA THR A 32 -1.77 -11.97 -20.05
C THR A 32 -2.68 -10.79 -20.40
N THR A 33 -3.77 -11.05 -21.12
CA THR A 33 -4.78 -10.04 -21.46
C THR A 33 -5.68 -9.75 -20.26
N VAL A 34 -6.37 -8.62 -20.30
CA VAL A 34 -7.35 -8.23 -19.26
C VAL A 34 -8.40 -9.33 -19.05
N ALA A 35 -8.94 -9.87 -20.15
CA ALA A 35 -9.97 -10.91 -20.12
C ALA A 35 -9.48 -12.19 -19.44
N ALA A 36 -8.25 -12.63 -19.75
CA ALA A 36 -7.70 -13.87 -19.19
C ALA A 36 -7.21 -13.71 -17.73
N ALA A 37 -6.99 -12.49 -17.25
CA ALA A 37 -6.55 -12.25 -15.88
C ALA A 37 -7.69 -11.97 -14.88
N GLY A 38 -8.90 -11.70 -15.35
CA GLY A 38 -10.00 -11.18 -14.53
C GLY A 38 -10.27 -12.00 -13.27
N TYR A 39 -10.40 -13.33 -13.41
CA TYR A 39 -10.66 -14.23 -12.28
C TYR A 39 -9.56 -14.17 -11.20
N ASN A 40 -8.29 -14.29 -11.62
CA ASN A 40 -7.15 -14.27 -10.69
C ASN A 40 -6.98 -12.90 -10.03
N LEU A 41 -7.24 -11.82 -10.76
CA LEU A 41 -7.17 -10.47 -10.23
C LEU A 41 -8.24 -10.22 -9.16
N GLU A 42 -9.47 -10.67 -9.39
CA GLU A 42 -10.53 -10.52 -8.40
C GLU A 42 -10.28 -11.36 -7.14
N ALA A 43 -9.75 -12.59 -7.30
CA ALA A 43 -9.30 -13.41 -6.18
C ALA A 43 -8.19 -12.72 -5.37
N LEU A 44 -7.20 -12.12 -6.05
CA LEU A 44 -6.14 -11.33 -5.40
C LEU A 44 -6.72 -10.15 -4.60
N LYS A 45 -7.60 -9.36 -5.22
CA LYS A 45 -8.25 -8.23 -4.54
C LYS A 45 -9.07 -8.68 -3.34
N GLN A 46 -9.73 -9.83 -3.43
CA GLN A 46 -10.49 -10.40 -2.31
C GLN A 46 -9.58 -10.79 -1.15
N GLY A 47 -8.49 -11.52 -1.40
CA GLY A 47 -7.53 -11.88 -0.35
C GLY A 47 -6.87 -10.66 0.29
N LEU A 48 -6.60 -9.61 -0.49
CA LEU A 48 -6.11 -8.33 0.03
C LEU A 48 -7.11 -7.68 0.98
N ARG A 49 -8.40 -7.64 0.63
CA ARG A 49 -9.45 -7.11 1.51
C ARG A 49 -9.56 -7.87 2.83
N GLU A 50 -9.50 -9.20 2.77
CA GLU A 50 -9.54 -10.07 3.95
C GLU A 50 -8.33 -9.85 4.87
N ALA A 51 -7.18 -9.53 4.30
CA ALA A 51 -5.98 -9.15 5.04
C ALA A 51 -5.99 -7.69 5.56
N GLY A 52 -7.07 -6.93 5.33
CA GLY A 52 -7.21 -5.53 5.76
C GLY A 52 -6.63 -4.51 4.76
N TYR A 53 -6.20 -4.95 3.59
CA TYR A 53 -5.77 -4.06 2.51
C TYR A 53 -6.95 -3.60 1.67
N VAL A 54 -7.29 -2.32 1.77
CA VAL A 54 -8.40 -1.67 1.06
C VAL A 54 -7.82 -0.71 0.02
N GLU A 55 -8.17 -0.95 -1.23
CA GLU A 55 -7.74 -0.13 -2.36
C GLU A 55 -8.14 1.35 -2.16
N GLY A 56 -7.20 2.26 -2.39
CA GLY A 56 -7.33 3.70 -2.18
C GLY A 56 -7.23 4.17 -0.72
N LYS A 57 -7.29 3.26 0.26
CA LYS A 57 -7.20 3.59 1.70
C LYS A 57 -5.89 3.15 2.33
N THR A 58 -5.49 1.90 2.08
CA THR A 58 -4.28 1.31 2.67
C THR A 58 -3.30 0.83 1.62
N ILE A 59 -3.73 0.61 0.37
CA ILE A 59 -2.87 0.35 -0.80
C ILE A 59 -3.47 0.97 -2.07
N VAL A 60 -2.65 1.19 -3.09
CA VAL A 60 -3.11 1.48 -4.47
C VAL A 60 -2.52 0.42 -5.39
N LEU A 61 -3.36 -0.24 -6.20
CA LEU A 61 -2.91 -1.22 -7.19
C LEU A 61 -2.79 -0.57 -8.57
N GLU A 62 -1.59 -0.60 -9.15
CA GLU A 62 -1.35 -0.17 -10.52
C GLU A 62 -1.20 -1.39 -11.42
N ILE A 63 -2.26 -1.75 -12.14
CA ILE A 63 -2.30 -2.99 -12.92
C ILE A 63 -1.96 -2.68 -14.39
N ARG A 64 -0.98 -3.40 -14.92
CA ARG A 64 -0.57 -3.33 -16.32
C ARG A 64 -0.67 -4.72 -16.94
N TYR A 65 -1.21 -4.79 -18.15
CA TYR A 65 -1.40 -6.03 -18.88
C TYR A 65 -0.48 -6.10 -20.08
N ARG A 66 -0.23 -7.31 -20.57
CA ARG A 66 0.35 -7.47 -21.90
C ARG A 66 -0.60 -6.84 -22.91
N ARG A 67 -0.12 -5.83 -23.62
CA ARG A 67 -0.84 -5.24 -24.75
C ARG A 67 -1.07 -6.34 -25.79
N SER A 68 -2.33 -6.62 -26.12
CA SER A 68 -2.63 -7.45 -27.29
C SER A 68 -2.24 -6.68 -28.55
N PRO A 69 -1.61 -7.31 -29.56
CA PRO A 69 -1.44 -6.65 -30.85
C PRO A 69 -2.83 -6.25 -31.37
N ALA A 70 -2.94 -5.01 -31.86
CA ALA A 70 -4.15 -4.53 -32.52
C ALA A 70 -4.32 -5.37 -33.79
N SER A 71 -5.40 -6.15 -33.88
CA SER A 71 -5.83 -6.71 -35.15
C SER A 71 -6.24 -5.55 -36.06
N SER A 72 -5.44 -5.30 -37.10
CA SER A 72 -5.88 -4.55 -38.29
C SER A 72 -6.73 -5.44 -39.18
#